data_AF-A0A562ZHH7-F1
#
_entry.id   AF-A0A562ZHH7-F1
#
_cell.length_a   1.000
_cell.length_b   1.000
_cell.length_c   1.000
_cell.angle_alpha   90.00
_cell.angle_beta   90.00
_cell.angle_gamma   90.00
#
_symmetry.space_group_name_H-M   'P 1'
#
loop_
_entity.id
_entity.type
_entity.pdbx_description
1 polymer ?
#
loop_
_entity_poly.entity_id
_entity_poly.type
_entity_poly.pdbx_seq_one_letter_code
_entity_poly.pdbx_strand_id
1 'polypeptide(L)'
;MYESEWVAALEAWSLFVECHPELGYRSGKWQFHNFLRLHRKALQSADAIRFAKRRFWIAHRQRFPDAAFACATASDIIQIARRSTQFPSRAEAVTAHEGSN
;
A
#
# COMPACT_ATOMS: atom_id res chain seq x y z
N MET A 1 7.19 -17.26 27.92
CA MET A 1 6.42 -17.92 26.84
C MET A 1 6.99 -17.42 25.54
N TYR A 2 7.56 -18.29 24.70
CA TYR A 2 8.04 -17.88 23.38
C TYR A 2 6.82 -17.77 22.46
N GLU A 3 6.22 -16.58 22.36
CA GLU A 3 5.25 -16.33 21.31
C GLU A 3 5.95 -16.53 19.96
N SER A 4 5.33 -17.30 19.06
CA SER A 4 5.89 -17.49 17.73
C SER A 4 5.93 -16.16 17.00
N GLU A 5 7.13 -15.72 16.60
CA GLU A 5 7.35 -14.46 15.86
C GLU A 5 6.61 -14.42 14.52
N TRP A 6 6.27 -15.61 14.00
CA TRP A 6 5.56 -15.81 12.75
C TRP A 6 4.14 -16.27 13.01
N VAL A 7 3.18 -15.47 12.56
CA VAL A 7 1.74 -15.74 12.69
C VAL A 7 1.10 -15.94 11.33
N ALA A 8 -0.15 -16.40 11.29
CA ALA A 8 -0.88 -16.48 10.04
C ALA A 8 -1.00 -15.07 9.43
N ALA A 9 -0.67 -14.91 8.15
CA ALA A 9 -0.65 -13.58 7.56
C ALA A 9 -2.03 -12.93 7.50
N LEU A 10 -3.11 -13.73 7.47
CA LEU A 10 -4.48 -13.24 7.56
C LEU A 10 -4.81 -12.67 8.94
N GLU A 11 -4.26 -13.27 10.01
CA GLU A 11 -4.43 -12.78 11.38
C GLU A 11 -3.68 -11.46 11.58
N ALA A 12 -2.41 -11.41 11.14
CA ALA A 12 -1.63 -10.18 11.13
C ALA A 12 -2.30 -9.06 10.32
N TRP A 13 -2.94 -9.40 9.20
CA TRP A 13 -3.72 -8.46 8.41
C TRP A 13 -4.94 -7.92 9.15
N SER A 14 -5.72 -8.77 9.81
CA SER A 14 -6.89 -8.31 10.58
C SER A 14 -6.46 -7.34 11.68
N LEU A 15 -5.42 -7.68 12.43
CA LEU A 15 -4.87 -6.80 13.46
C LEU A 15 -4.35 -5.48 12.88
N PHE A 16 -3.64 -5.52 11.76
CA PHE A 16 -3.15 -4.31 11.09
C PHE A 16 -4.30 -3.38 10.69
N VAL A 17 -5.39 -3.92 10.11
CA VAL A 17 -6.55 -3.11 9.70
C VAL A 17 -7.30 -2.54 10.91
N GLU A 18 -7.36 -3.28 12.01
CA GLU A 18 -7.93 -2.79 13.28
C GLU A 18 -7.09 -1.67 13.90
N CYS A 19 -5.77 -1.74 13.79
CA CYS A 19 -4.86 -0.70 14.27
C CYS A 19 -4.79 0.53 13.35
N HIS A 20 -5.12 0.39 12.07
CA HIS A 20 -5.03 1.46 11.07
C HIS A 20 -6.35 1.68 10.30
N PRO A 21 -7.45 2.03 10.99
CA PRO A 21 -8.73 2.31 10.34
C PRO A 21 -8.67 3.49 9.36
N GLU A 22 -7.72 4.42 9.55
CA GLU A 22 -7.49 5.58 8.69
C GLU A 22 -7.10 5.21 7.25
N LEU A 23 -6.57 4.00 7.03
CA LEU A 23 -6.20 3.51 5.70
C LEU A 23 -7.39 2.99 4.88
N GLY A 24 -8.57 2.86 5.49
CA GLY A 24 -9.81 2.44 4.80
C GLY A 24 -9.83 0.98 4.33
N TYR A 25 -8.85 0.17 4.72
CA TYR A 25 -8.84 -1.27 4.44
C TYR A 25 -9.88 -2.01 5.28
N ARG A 26 -10.25 -3.21 4.85
CA ARG A 26 -11.14 -4.11 5.60
C ARG A 26 -10.43 -5.40 5.95
N SER A 27 -10.71 -5.92 7.13
CA SER A 27 -10.33 -7.29 7.49
C SER A 27 -11.01 -8.26 6.51
N GLY A 28 -10.31 -9.32 6.15
CA GLY A 28 -10.84 -10.34 5.24
C GLY A 28 -9.84 -10.85 4.21
N LYS A 29 -10.02 -12.12 3.85
CA LYS A 29 -9.14 -12.87 2.96
C LYS A 29 -8.98 -12.24 1.57
N TRP A 30 -10.07 -11.71 1.01
CA TRP A 30 -10.05 -11.12 -0.33
C TRP A 30 -9.32 -9.78 -0.38
N GLN A 31 -9.54 -8.92 0.62
CA GLN A 31 -8.81 -7.65 0.72
C GLN A 31 -7.32 -7.88 0.98
N PHE A 32 -6.98 -8.83 1.86
CA PHE A 32 -5.60 -9.25 2.05
C PHE A 32 -4.97 -9.79 0.75
N HIS A 33 -5.71 -10.58 -0.03
CA HIS A 33 -5.22 -11.08 -1.33
C HIS A 33 -4.98 -9.94 -2.33
N ASN A 34 -5.90 -8.97 -2.40
CA ASN A 34 -5.75 -7.79 -3.25
C ASN A 34 -4.52 -6.97 -2.86
N PHE A 35 -4.32 -6.76 -1.56
CA PHE A 35 -3.14 -6.08 -1.03
C PHE A 35 -1.85 -6.82 -1.38
N LEU A 36 -1.81 -8.14 -1.13
CA LEU A 36 -0.67 -8.98 -1.52
C LEU A 36 -0.41 -8.93 -3.02
N ARG A 37 -1.43 -8.91 -3.88
CA ARG A 37 -1.23 -8.87 -5.33
C ARG A 37 -0.40 -7.66 -5.77
N LEU A 38 -0.57 -6.53 -5.09
CA LEU A 38 0.13 -5.28 -5.39
C LEU A 38 1.48 -5.17 -4.66
N HIS A 39 1.55 -5.64 -3.41
CA HIS A 39 2.67 -5.35 -2.51
C HIS A 39 3.53 -6.56 -2.13
N ARG A 40 3.24 -7.76 -2.64
CA ARG A 40 3.94 -9.00 -2.26
C ARG A 40 5.46 -8.88 -2.36
N LYS A 41 6.00 -8.35 -3.45
CA LYS A 41 7.45 -8.23 -3.64
C LYS A 41 8.10 -7.35 -2.57
N ALA A 42 7.47 -6.22 -2.25
CA ALA A 42 7.96 -5.31 -1.22
C ALA A 42 7.92 -5.96 0.17
N LEU A 43 6.81 -6.62 0.51
CA LEU A 43 6.66 -7.34 1.78
C LEU A 43 7.65 -8.51 1.94
N GLN A 44 7.96 -9.22 0.85
CA GLN A 44 8.99 -10.26 0.87
C GLN A 44 10.40 -9.68 1.03
N SER A 45 10.71 -8.59 0.33
CA SER A 45 12.01 -7.92 0.43
C SER A 45 12.27 -7.34 1.84
N ALA A 46 11.21 -6.96 2.55
CA ALA A 46 11.29 -6.49 3.93
C ALA A 46 11.33 -7.63 4.97
N ASP A 47 11.37 -8.90 4.53
CA ASP A 47 11.22 -10.09 5.39
C ASP A 47 9.99 -10.02 6.32
N ALA A 48 8.91 -9.38 5.83
CA ALA A 48 7.66 -9.21 6.55
C ALA A 48 6.70 -10.39 6.32
N ILE A 49 6.82 -11.07 5.17
CA ILE A 49 6.02 -12.27 4.83
C ILE A 49 6.88 -13.37 4.21
N ARG A 50 6.49 -14.63 4.41
CA ARG A 50 7.09 -15.79 3.72
C ARG A 50 6.08 -16.93 3.54
N PHE A 51 6.42 -17.86 2.65
CA PHE A 51 5.63 -19.08 2.47
C PHE A 51 6.00 -20.13 3.51
N ALA A 52 5.00 -20.69 4.19
CA ALA A 52 5.15 -21.88 5.00
C ALA A 52 5.02 -23.16 4.15
N LYS A 53 5.56 -24.29 4.63
CA LYS A 53 5.61 -25.60 3.95
C LYS A 53 4.26 -26.13 3.40
N ARG A 54 3.12 -25.56 3.82
CA ARG A 54 1.77 -25.93 3.38
C ARG A 54 1.09 -24.90 2.46
N ARG A 55 1.87 -24.04 1.78
CA ARG A 55 1.41 -23.00 0.82
C ARG A 55 0.58 -21.87 1.46
N PHE A 56 0.66 -21.70 2.77
CA PHE A 56 0.06 -20.54 3.46
C PHE A 56 1.10 -19.45 3.67
N TRP A 57 0.65 -18.20 3.61
CA TRP A 57 1.46 -17.05 3.95
C TRP A 57 1.51 -16.89 5.47
N ILE A 58 2.72 -16.76 5.99
CA ILE A 58 2.97 -16.34 7.36
C ILE A 58 3.57 -14.94 7.35
N ALA A 59 3.23 -14.16 8.37
CA ALA A 59 3.67 -12.79 8.54
C ALA A 59 4.46 -12.66 9.84
N HIS A 60 5.48 -11.82 9.83
CA HIS A 60 6.25 -11.51 11.02
C HIS A 60 5.50 -10.50 11.88
N ARG A 61 5.32 -10.78 13.18
CA ARG A 61 4.45 -9.99 14.06
C ARG A 61 4.81 -8.49 14.12
N GLN A 62 6.11 -8.17 14.19
CA GLN A 62 6.58 -6.77 14.27
C GLN A 62 6.80 -6.11 12.91
N ARG A 63 7.48 -6.79 11.98
CA ARG A 63 7.85 -6.23 10.66
C ARG A 63 6.66 -6.11 9.70
N PHE A 64 5.62 -6.92 9.85
CA PHE A 64 4.48 -6.89 8.95
C PHE A 64 3.68 -5.58 9.03
N PRO A 65 3.27 -5.08 10.21
CA PRO A 65 2.60 -3.79 10.32
C PRO A 65 3.40 -2.65 9.68
N ASP A 66 4.69 -2.52 10.00
CA ASP A 66 5.55 -1.45 9.48
C ASP A 66 5.67 -1.51 7.95
N ALA A 67 5.94 -2.69 7.40
CA ALA A 67 6.06 -2.87 5.96
C ALA A 67 4.71 -2.71 5.24
N ALA A 68 3.61 -3.15 5.83
CA ALA A 68 2.27 -2.99 5.27
C ALA A 68 1.85 -1.52 5.27
N PHE A 69 2.13 -0.77 6.35
CA PHE A 69 1.89 0.66 6.43
C PHE A 69 2.69 1.43 5.38
N ALA A 70 3.99 1.14 5.25
CA ALA A 70 4.84 1.72 4.22
C ALA A 70 4.32 1.42 2.81
N CYS A 71 3.85 0.19 2.56
CA CYS A 71 3.26 -0.18 1.27
C CYS A 71 1.96 0.55 0.97
N ALA A 72 1.08 0.69 1.96
CA ALA A 72 -0.20 1.39 1.83
C ALA A 72 0.00 2.88 1.54
N THR A 73 0.92 3.53 2.25
CA THR A 73 1.18 4.98 2.16
C THR A 73 2.09 5.34 0.99
N ALA A 74 3.06 4.48 0.61
CA ALA A 74 3.87 4.70 -0.59
C ALA A 74 3.05 4.54 -1.88
N SER A 75 1.99 3.72 -1.85
CA SER A 75 1.02 3.63 -2.95
C SER A 75 0.33 4.96 -3.22
N ASP A 76 0.05 5.78 -2.19
CA ASP A 76 -0.52 7.11 -2.40
C ASP A 76 0.44 8.02 -3.16
N ILE A 77 1.75 7.94 -2.93
CA ILE A 77 2.74 8.72 -3.70
C ILE A 77 2.73 8.32 -5.18
N ILE A 78 2.62 7.02 -5.49
CA ILE A 78 2.59 6.53 -6.88
C ILE A 78 1.23 6.81 -7.55
N GLN A 79 0.12 6.77 -6.82
CA GLN A 79 -1.21 7.10 -7.33
C GLN A 79 -1.41 8.61 -7.50
N ILE A 80 -0.88 9.44 -6.60
CA ILE A 80 -0.83 10.90 -6.75
C ILE A 80 -0.01 11.24 -7.99
N ALA A 81 1.18 10.65 -8.17
CA ALA A 81 2.00 10.87 -9.37
C ALA A 81 1.28 10.48 -10.68
N ARG A 82 0.40 9.45 -10.65
CA ARG A 82 -0.44 9.06 -11.80
C ARG A 82 -1.67 9.95 -12.02
N ARG A 83 -2.20 10.60 -10.96
CA ARG A 83 -3.28 11.59 -11.07
C ARG A 83 -2.77 12.96 -11.50
N SER A 84 -1.54 13.31 -11.14
CA SER A 84 -0.92 14.59 -11.49
C SER A 84 -0.50 14.70 -12.96
N THR A 85 -0.48 13.61 -13.71
CA THR A 85 -0.21 13.62 -15.17
C THR A 85 -1.42 13.94 -16.05
N GLN A 86 -2.58 14.27 -15.46
CA GLN A 86 -3.77 14.67 -16.23
C GLN A 86 -4.23 16.09 -15.84
N PHE A 87 -3.33 17.05 -16.01
CA PHE A 87 -3.73 18.43 -16.28
C PHE A 87 -3.22 18.79 -17.68
N PRO A 88 -4.10 19.14 -18.64
CA PRO A 88 -3.61 19.79 -19.84
C PRO A 88 -2.97 21.12 -19.40
N SER A 89 -1.70 21.30 -19.73
CA SER A 89 -1.04 22.60 -19.63
C SER A 89 -1.89 23.59 -20.41
N ARG A 90 -2.54 24.51 -19.72
CA ARG A 90 -3.15 25.71 -20.31
C ARG A 90 -2.03 26.69 -20.67
N ALA A 91 -1.12 26.26 -21.54
CA ALA A 91 -0.11 27.08 -22.19
C ALA A 91 -0.58 27.56 -23.58
N GLU A 92 -1.81 27.25 -23.98
CA GLU A 92 -2.40 27.72 -25.23
C GLU A 92 -3.76 28.36 -24.96
N ALA A 93 -3.79 29.67 -24.67
CA ALA A 93 -4.88 30.56 -25.04
C ALA A 93 -4.47 32.03 -24.80
N VAL A 94 -4.35 32.75 -25.91
CA VAL A 94 -4.38 34.21 -26.07
C VAL A 94 -3.04 34.94 -25.91
N THR A 95 -2.24 34.83 -26.96
CA THR A 95 -1.60 35.99 -27.60
C THR A 95 -2.67 36.91 -28.21
N ALA A 96 -2.39 38.23 -28.22
CA ALA A 96 -3.20 39.37 -28.67
C ALA A 96 -4.19 39.90 -27.60
N HIS A 97 -4.01 41.07 -27.00
CA HIS A 97 -3.78 42.35 -27.67
C HIS A 97 -2.79 43.26 -26.94
N GLU A 98 -1.90 43.84 -27.75
CA GLU A 98 -1.06 44.98 -27.45
C GLU A 98 -1.90 46.20 -27.05
N GLY A 99 -1.33 47.03 -26.18
CA GLY A 99 -1.83 48.36 -25.93
C GLY A 99 -1.70 49.24 -27.17
N SER A 100 -2.68 50.12 -27.37
CA SER A 100 -2.51 51.41 -28.02
C SER A 100 -3.68 52.32 -27.65
N ASN A 101 -3.31 53.41 -26.97
CA ASN A 101 -3.85 54.77 -27.03
C ASN A 101 -5.36 54.98 -26.88
#